data_AF-A0A101XBF5-F1
#
_entry.id   AF-A0A101XBF5-F1
#
_cell.length_a   1.000
_cell.length_b   1.000
_cell.length_c   1.000
_cell.angle_alpha   90.00
_cell.angle_beta   90.00
_cell.angle_gamma   90.00
#
_symmetry.space_group_name_H-M   'P 1'
#
loop_
_entity.id
_entity.type
_entity.pdbx_description
1 polymer ?
#
loop_
_entity_poly.entity_id
_entity_poly.type
_entity_poly.pdbx_seq_one_letter_code
_entity_poly.pdbx_strand_id
1 'polypeptide(L)'
;MGDLEALIEKIRAVEEEREIMEEIEEGKLNLLTIKKQLDSMMKLGPLSKIMELLPTSMLPIQYRAIMTDEERMSNAQEMLRRWRHILDSMTKEELLNPEIINASRIRRIAKGAGVTPKDVKELLNYYQLMKRMINQIKKSRRRLGRLIGE
;
A
#
# COMPACT_ATOMS: atom_id res chain seq x y z
N MET A 1 -16.57 -12.71 23.23
CA MET A 1 -15.47 -13.52 22.65
C MET A 1 -14.88 -12.75 21.46
N GLY A 2 -14.22 -11.61 21.72
CA GLY A 2 -13.75 -10.68 20.68
C GLY A 2 -12.29 -10.26 20.80
N ASP A 3 -11.58 -10.68 21.85
CA ASP A 3 -10.22 -10.20 22.11
C ASP A 3 -9.13 -11.03 21.44
N LEU A 4 -9.38 -12.31 21.17
CA LEU A 4 -8.36 -13.21 20.60
C LEU A 4 -8.22 -13.02 19.08
N GLU A 5 -9.31 -12.81 18.36
CA GLU A 5 -9.26 -12.54 16.91
C GLU A 5 -8.64 -11.17 16.63
N ALA A 6 -9.03 -10.14 17.37
CA ALA A 6 -8.43 -8.80 17.26
C ALA A 6 -6.95 -8.79 17.66
N LEU A 7 -6.54 -9.61 18.63
CA LEU A 7 -5.13 -9.77 19.02
C LEU A 7 -4.32 -10.49 17.93
N ILE A 8 -4.88 -11.55 17.32
CA ILE A 8 -4.25 -12.27 16.20
C ILE A 8 -4.14 -11.37 14.97
N GLU A 9 -5.15 -10.55 14.69
CA GLU A 9 -5.14 -9.58 13.59
C GLU A 9 -4.09 -8.49 13.81
N LYS A 10 -3.94 -8.00 15.04
CA LYS A 10 -2.91 -7.03 15.42
C LYS A 10 -1.49 -7.61 15.37
N ILE A 11 -1.32 -8.89 15.75
CA ILE A 11 -0.03 -9.61 15.62
C ILE A 11 0.32 -9.79 14.14
N ARG A 12 -0.63 -10.24 13.32
CA ARG A 12 -0.41 -10.39 11.86
C ARG A 12 -0.09 -9.07 11.18
N ALA A 13 -0.77 -7.98 11.54
CA ALA A 13 -0.46 -6.65 11.00
C ALA A 13 0.96 -6.20 11.36
N VAL A 14 1.43 -6.46 12.59
CA VAL A 14 2.79 -6.13 13.03
C VAL A 14 3.85 -7.00 12.35
N GLU A 15 3.57 -8.29 12.11
CA GLU A 15 4.47 -9.19 11.38
C GLU A 15 4.58 -8.82 9.90
N GLU A 16 3.46 -8.56 9.23
CA GLU A 16 3.45 -8.12 7.82
C GLU A 16 4.12 -6.75 7.64
N GLU A 17 3.92 -5.81 8.58
CA GLU A 17 4.64 -4.53 8.58
C GLU A 17 6.15 -4.70 8.75
N ARG A 18 6.60 -5.67 9.55
CA ARG A 18 8.03 -5.98 9.73
C ARG A 18 8.65 -6.56 8.47
N GLU A 19 8.01 -7.52 7.81
CA GLU A 19 8.52 -8.08 6.54
C GLU A 19 8.63 -6.99 5.46
N ILE A 20 7.64 -6.10 5.39
CA ILE A 20 7.67 -4.95 4.48
C ILE A 20 8.83 -4.02 4.83
N MET A 21 9.06 -3.73 6.12
CA MET A 21 10.21 -2.92 6.55
C MET A 21 11.55 -3.57 6.20
N GLU A 22 11.68 -4.89 6.35
CA GLU A 22 12.88 -5.64 5.97
C GLU A 22 13.12 -5.62 4.46
N GLU A 23 12.09 -5.90 3.63
CA GLU A 23 12.17 -5.81 2.16
C GLU A 23 12.53 -4.37 1.72
N ILE A 24 11.99 -3.36 2.41
CA ILE A 24 12.32 -1.95 2.22
C ILE A 24 13.79 -1.71 2.58
N GLU A 25 14.29 -2.18 3.71
CA GLU A 25 15.68 -2.03 4.15
C GLU A 25 16.66 -2.71 3.17
N GLU A 26 16.33 -3.90 2.68
CA GLU A 26 17.06 -4.63 1.65
C GLU A 26 17.03 -3.93 0.27
N GLY A 27 16.09 -3.00 0.06
CA GLY A 27 15.99 -2.22 -1.19
C GLY A 27 15.27 -2.95 -2.31
N LYS A 28 14.54 -4.01 -2.00
CA LYS A 28 13.76 -4.81 -2.95
C LYS A 28 12.31 -4.31 -3.07
N LEU A 29 12.11 -2.99 -3.05
CA LEU A 29 10.75 -2.45 -3.18
C LEU A 29 10.25 -2.63 -4.60
N ASN A 30 9.31 -3.55 -4.74
CA ASN A 30 8.70 -3.93 -6.00
C ASN A 30 7.16 -3.86 -5.87
N LEU A 31 6.45 -4.08 -6.97
CA LEU A 31 4.98 -4.04 -6.96
C LEU A 31 4.37 -5.26 -6.25
N LEU A 32 5.15 -6.34 -6.04
CA LEU A 32 4.71 -7.49 -5.24
C LEU A 32 4.58 -7.10 -3.76
N THR A 33 5.51 -6.32 -3.20
CA THR A 33 5.40 -5.79 -1.83
C THR A 33 4.14 -4.93 -1.68
N ILE A 34 3.87 -4.05 -2.66
CA ILE A 34 2.65 -3.23 -2.67
C ILE A 34 1.40 -4.11 -2.76
N LYS A 35 1.43 -5.17 -3.58
CA LYS A 35 0.34 -6.14 -3.68
C LYS A 35 0.06 -6.82 -2.35
N LYS A 36 1.09 -7.30 -1.65
CA LYS A 36 0.96 -7.90 -0.31
C LYS A 36 0.29 -6.94 0.65
N GLN A 37 0.75 -5.69 0.71
CA GLN A 37 0.17 -4.67 1.59
C GLN A 37 -1.29 -4.36 1.26
N LEU A 38 -1.63 -4.23 -0.04
CA LEU A 38 -3.01 -4.06 -0.48
C LEU A 38 -3.87 -5.27 -0.08
N ASP A 39 -3.33 -6.48 -0.18
CA ASP A 39 -4.04 -7.69 0.18
C ASP A 39 -4.33 -7.77 1.68
N SER A 40 -3.37 -7.36 2.50
CA SER A 40 -3.56 -7.19 3.95
C SER A 40 -4.65 -6.17 4.25
N MET A 41 -4.59 -4.98 3.64
CA MET A 41 -5.59 -3.93 3.84
C MET A 41 -7.01 -4.37 3.43
N MET A 42 -7.13 -5.15 2.35
CA MET A 42 -8.43 -5.66 1.89
C MET A 42 -8.97 -6.81 2.75
N LYS A 43 -8.10 -7.60 3.40
CA LYS A 43 -8.52 -8.69 4.31
C LYS A 43 -9.19 -8.19 5.58
N LEU A 44 -8.81 -7.00 6.05
CA LEU A 44 -9.40 -6.38 7.24
C LEU A 44 -10.87 -5.96 7.01
N GLY A 45 -11.35 -6.00 5.75
CA GLY A 45 -12.74 -5.70 5.39
C GLY A 45 -12.96 -4.22 5.05
N PRO A 46 -14.21 -3.74 4.98
CA PRO A 46 -14.51 -2.34 4.69
C PRO A 46 -13.86 -1.46 5.76
N LEU A 47 -13.00 -0.52 5.36
CA LEU A 47 -12.39 0.46 6.27
C LEU A 47 -13.45 1.16 7.15
N SER A 48 -14.66 1.34 6.62
CA SER A 48 -15.82 1.86 7.35
C SER A 48 -16.17 1.03 8.59
N LYS A 49 -16.23 -0.31 8.49
CA LYS A 49 -16.58 -1.19 9.62
C LYS A 49 -15.50 -1.21 10.70
N ILE A 50 -14.23 -1.15 10.33
CA ILE A 50 -13.13 -1.08 11.32
C ILE A 50 -13.14 0.28 12.01
N MET A 51 -13.40 1.36 11.26
CA MET A 51 -13.49 2.72 11.81
C MET A 51 -14.73 2.91 12.70
N GLU A 52 -15.87 2.26 12.40
CA GLU A 52 -17.06 2.24 13.27
C GLU A 52 -16.80 1.57 14.62
N LEU A 53 -15.88 0.60 14.66
CA LEU A 53 -15.49 -0.12 15.89
C LEU A 53 -14.39 0.60 16.68
N LEU A 54 -13.73 1.61 16.09
CA LEU A 54 -12.70 2.39 16.77
C LEU A 54 -13.33 3.55 17.55
N PRO A 55 -13.01 3.70 18.86
CA PRO A 55 -13.45 4.85 19.64
C PRO A 55 -12.95 6.15 18.98
N THR A 56 -13.90 7.01 18.60
CA THR A 56 -13.63 8.33 17.97
C THR A 56 -12.73 9.23 18.81
N SER A 57 -12.53 8.92 20.09
CA SER A 57 -11.62 9.58 21.03
C SER A 57 -10.14 9.26 20.83
N MET A 58 -9.80 8.17 20.13
CA MET A 58 -8.41 7.75 19.90
C MET A 58 -7.84 8.19 18.55
N LEU A 59 -8.67 8.77 17.67
CA LEU A 59 -8.25 9.22 16.36
C LEU A 59 -7.77 10.68 16.39
N PRO A 60 -6.62 11.00 15.77
CA PRO A 60 -6.19 12.39 15.60
C PRO A 60 -7.26 13.21 14.86
N ILE A 61 -7.39 14.50 15.19
CA ILE A 61 -8.46 15.39 14.68
C ILE A 61 -8.57 15.36 13.15
N GLN A 62 -7.44 15.24 12.44
CA GLN A 62 -7.38 15.12 10.97
C GLN A 62 -8.08 13.87 10.41
N TYR A 63 -8.16 12.77 11.17
CA TYR A 63 -8.82 11.53 10.78
C TYR A 63 -10.34 11.55 11.09
N ARG A 64 -10.79 12.40 12.02
CA ARG A 64 -12.23 12.58 12.31
C ARG A 64 -12.99 13.21 11.13
N ALA A 65 -12.32 14.04 10.32
CA ALA A 65 -12.91 14.62 9.11
C ALA A 65 -13.05 13.63 7.94
N ILE A 66 -12.31 12.52 7.98
CA ILE A 66 -12.41 11.43 6.98
C ILE A 66 -13.57 10.49 7.34
N MET A 67 -13.90 10.37 8.64
CA MET A 67 -15.03 9.55 9.13
C MET A 67 -16.41 10.04 8.68
N THR A 68 -16.58 11.34 8.47
CA THR A 68 -17.91 11.93 8.19
C THR A 68 -18.30 11.92 6.71
N ASP A 69 -17.41 11.45 5.84
CA ASP A 69 -17.56 11.54 4.39
C ASP A 69 -17.56 10.12 3.80
N GLU A 70 -18.71 9.43 3.93
CA GLU A 70 -18.94 8.06 3.45
C GLU A 70 -18.57 7.90 1.96
N GLU A 71 -18.76 8.94 1.15
CA GLU A 71 -18.35 8.96 -0.26
C GLU A 71 -16.84 8.82 -0.41
N ARG A 72 -16.03 9.53 0.41
CA ARG A 72 -14.56 9.41 0.36
C ARG A 72 -14.09 8.01 0.73
N MET A 73 -14.77 7.37 1.67
CA MET A 73 -14.44 6.01 2.10
C MET A 73 -14.81 4.96 1.06
N SER A 74 -15.97 5.11 0.41
CA SER A 74 -16.38 4.27 -0.71
C SER A 74 -15.42 4.40 -1.89
N ASN A 75 -15.08 5.63 -2.26
CA ASN A 75 -14.14 5.93 -3.34
C ASN A 75 -12.74 5.34 -3.08
N ALA A 76 -12.26 5.39 -1.83
CA ALA A 76 -11.00 4.76 -1.45
C ALA A 76 -11.03 3.24 -1.60
N GLN A 77 -12.12 2.57 -1.20
CA GLN A 77 -12.26 1.12 -1.37
C GLN A 77 -12.32 0.72 -2.85
N GLU A 78 -13.04 1.49 -3.67
CA GLU A 78 -13.09 1.24 -5.12
C GLU A 78 -11.71 1.39 -5.76
N MET A 79 -10.95 2.42 -5.37
CA MET A 79 -9.58 2.62 -5.82
C MET A 79 -8.66 1.44 -5.44
N LEU A 80 -8.76 0.96 -4.20
CA LEU A 80 -7.98 -0.21 -3.73
C LEU A 80 -8.30 -1.47 -4.54
N ARG A 81 -9.58 -1.73 -4.81
CA ARG A 81 -10.01 -2.85 -5.67
C ARG A 81 -9.46 -2.71 -7.08
N ARG A 82 -9.52 -1.50 -7.65
CA ARG A 82 -8.96 -1.20 -8.98
C ARG A 82 -7.47 -1.50 -9.03
N TRP A 83 -6.71 -1.05 -8.04
CA TRP A 83 -5.28 -1.32 -7.95
C TRP A 83 -4.97 -2.81 -7.82
N ARG A 84 -5.75 -3.56 -7.03
CA ARG A 84 -5.62 -5.01 -6.98
C ARG A 84 -5.81 -5.65 -8.35
N HIS A 85 -6.88 -5.31 -9.06
CA HIS A 85 -7.12 -5.86 -10.41
C HIS A 85 -6.01 -5.53 -11.40
N ILE A 86 -5.44 -4.32 -11.31
CA ILE A 86 -4.26 -3.92 -12.09
C ILE A 86 -3.06 -4.80 -11.76
N LEU A 87 -2.75 -4.99 -10.48
CA LEU A 87 -1.62 -5.81 -10.02
C LEU A 87 -1.79 -7.29 -10.36
N ASP A 88 -3.01 -7.82 -10.28
CA ASP A 88 -3.34 -9.19 -10.70
C ASP A 88 -3.18 -9.41 -12.21
N SER A 89 -3.32 -8.35 -13.00
CA SER A 89 -3.14 -8.38 -14.46
C SER A 89 -1.67 -8.25 -14.91
N MET A 90 -0.74 -8.09 -13.96
CA MET A 90 0.70 -8.06 -14.22
C MET A 90 1.30 -9.46 -14.12
N THR A 91 2.38 -9.67 -14.87
CA THR A 91 3.22 -10.87 -14.76
C THR A 91 4.16 -10.76 -13.55
N LYS A 92 4.66 -11.90 -13.05
CA LYS A 92 5.65 -11.90 -11.96
C LYS A 92 6.89 -11.05 -12.29
N GLU A 93 7.34 -11.07 -13.54
CA GLU A 93 8.49 -10.27 -13.98
C GLU A 93 8.20 -8.77 -13.85
N GLU A 94 7.02 -8.33 -14.27
CA GLU A 94 6.59 -6.91 -14.15
C GLU A 94 6.36 -6.50 -12.70
N LEU A 95 5.88 -7.42 -11.85
CA LEU A 95 5.71 -7.17 -10.42
C LEU A 95 7.06 -7.00 -9.70
N LEU A 96 8.04 -7.83 -10.04
CA LEU A 96 9.38 -7.77 -9.46
C LEU A 96 10.22 -6.62 -10.03
N ASN A 97 10.02 -6.30 -11.31
CA ASN A 97 10.72 -5.23 -12.00
C ASN A 97 9.74 -4.25 -12.67
N PRO A 98 9.30 -3.20 -11.96
CA PRO A 98 8.38 -2.23 -12.54
C PRO A 98 8.97 -1.38 -13.66
N GLU A 99 10.31 -1.38 -13.84
CA GLU A 99 10.99 -0.56 -14.83
C GLU A 99 10.83 -1.10 -16.27
N ILE A 100 10.48 -2.38 -16.44
CA ILE A 100 10.20 -2.97 -17.76
C ILE A 100 8.81 -2.62 -18.29
N ILE A 101 7.95 -1.98 -17.49
CA ILE A 101 6.57 -1.65 -17.85
C ILE A 101 6.54 -0.47 -18.83
N ASN A 102 6.51 -0.80 -20.12
CA ASN A 102 6.39 0.16 -21.21
C ASN A 102 4.93 0.40 -21.62
N ALA A 103 4.70 1.32 -22.58
CA ALA A 103 3.36 1.66 -23.06
C ALA A 103 2.55 0.48 -23.62
N SER A 104 3.22 -0.53 -24.19
CA SER A 104 2.56 -1.74 -24.69
C SER A 104 2.04 -2.60 -23.54
N ARG A 105 2.88 -2.83 -22.52
CA ARG A 105 2.51 -3.57 -21.30
C ARG A 105 1.40 -2.84 -20.53
N ILE A 106 1.47 -1.52 -20.42
CA ILE A 106 0.40 -0.71 -19.79
C ILE A 106 -0.95 -0.96 -20.47
N ARG A 107 -1.01 -0.95 -21.81
CA ARG A 107 -2.25 -1.22 -22.55
C ARG A 107 -2.76 -2.64 -22.31
N ARG A 108 -1.86 -3.63 -22.27
CA ARG A 108 -2.22 -5.03 -21.97
C ARG A 108 -2.78 -5.19 -20.56
N ILE A 109 -2.10 -4.62 -19.56
CA ILE A 109 -2.51 -4.66 -18.14
C ILE A 109 -3.86 -3.96 -17.97
N ALA A 110 -4.03 -2.77 -18.55
CA ALA A 110 -5.29 -2.03 -18.51
C ALA A 110 -6.46 -2.85 -19.09
N LYS A 111 -6.24 -3.51 -20.23
CA LYS A 111 -7.24 -4.40 -20.84
C LYS A 111 -7.55 -5.62 -19.95
N GLY A 112 -6.53 -6.23 -19.34
CA GLY A 112 -6.69 -7.38 -18.44
C GLY A 112 -7.45 -7.04 -17.15
N ALA A 113 -7.22 -5.83 -16.63
CA ALA A 113 -7.84 -5.35 -15.41
C ALA A 113 -9.21 -4.67 -15.63
N GLY A 114 -9.61 -4.44 -16.88
CA GLY A 114 -10.85 -3.72 -17.22
C GLY A 114 -10.81 -2.22 -16.89
N VAL A 115 -9.63 -1.61 -16.90
CA VAL A 115 -9.40 -0.20 -16.52
C VAL A 115 -8.78 0.59 -17.66
N THR A 116 -8.61 1.90 -17.47
CA THR A 116 -7.93 2.74 -18.47
C THR A 116 -6.41 2.67 -18.31
N PRO A 117 -5.63 2.92 -19.39
CA PRO A 117 -4.18 3.08 -19.29
C PRO A 117 -3.73 4.18 -18.31
N LYS A 118 -4.62 5.14 -18.00
CA LYS A 118 -4.35 6.21 -17.05
C LYS A 118 -4.32 5.67 -15.62
N ASP A 119 -5.27 4.82 -15.24
CA ASP A 119 -5.32 4.18 -13.92
C ASP A 119 -4.02 3.39 -13.64
N VAL A 120 -3.52 2.67 -14.64
CA VAL A 120 -2.25 1.92 -14.52
C VAL A 120 -1.08 2.88 -14.33
N LYS A 121 -1.04 4.00 -15.06
CA LYS A 121 0.01 5.03 -14.88
C LYS A 121 -0.04 5.68 -13.50
N GLU A 122 -1.24 5.91 -12.95
CA GLU A 122 -1.41 6.46 -11.61
C GLU A 122 -0.80 5.53 -10.55
N LEU A 123 -1.07 4.21 -10.65
CA LEU A 123 -0.43 3.21 -9.78
C LEU A 123 1.10 3.21 -9.91
N LEU A 124 1.63 3.28 -11.14
CA LEU A 124 3.08 3.31 -11.37
C LEU A 124 3.73 4.58 -10.83
N ASN A 125 3.05 5.73 -10.97
CA ASN A 125 3.51 7.00 -10.39
C ASN A 125 3.53 6.93 -8.86
N TYR A 126 2.51 6.33 -8.26
CA TYR A 126 2.45 6.09 -6.81
C TYR A 126 3.63 5.21 -6.35
N TYR A 127 3.90 4.11 -7.05
CA TYR A 127 5.09 3.27 -6.79
C TYR A 127 6.39 4.08 -6.89
N GLN A 128 6.57 4.91 -7.93
CA GLN A 128 7.77 5.73 -8.07
C GLN A 128 7.92 6.76 -6.94
N LEU A 129 6.82 7.36 -6.49
CA LEU A 129 6.82 8.29 -5.37
C LEU A 129 7.27 7.59 -4.08
N MET A 130 6.72 6.40 -3.78
CA MET A 130 7.13 5.60 -2.63
C MET A 130 8.62 5.22 -2.71
N LYS A 131 9.07 4.74 -3.88
CA LYS A 131 10.49 4.40 -4.11
C LYS A 131 11.40 5.60 -3.83
N ARG A 132 11.02 6.81 -4.28
CA ARG A 132 11.77 8.05 -4.03
C ARG A 132 11.81 8.41 -2.55
N MET A 133 10.66 8.35 -1.86
CA MET A 133 10.57 8.69 -0.44
C MET A 133 11.44 7.75 0.41
N ILE A 134 11.39 6.45 0.13
CA ILE A 134 12.20 5.46 0.85
C ILE A 134 13.70 5.66 0.60
N ASN A 135 14.09 5.97 -0.64
CA ASN A 135 15.47 6.31 -0.94
C ASN A 135 15.94 7.57 -0.19
N GLN A 136 15.07 8.58 -0.04
CA GLN A 136 15.35 9.76 0.76
C GLN A 136 15.51 9.42 2.25
N ILE A 137 14.59 8.61 2.82
CA ILE A 137 14.66 8.16 4.22
C ILE A 137 15.96 7.37 4.46
N LYS A 138 16.30 6.42 3.58
CA LYS A 138 17.58 5.67 3.66
C LYS A 138 18.79 6.60 3.64
N LYS A 139 18.79 7.62 2.77
CA LYS A 139 19.86 8.61 2.68
C LYS A 139 19.95 9.46 3.95
N SER A 140 18.82 9.88 4.50
CA SER A 140 18.75 10.65 5.75
C SER A 140 19.21 9.82 6.95
N ARG A 141 18.78 8.56 7.07
CA ARG A 141 19.24 7.64 8.13
C ARG A 141 20.74 7.36 8.06
N ARG A 142 21.30 7.21 6.85
CA ARG A 142 22.76 7.09 6.65
C ARG A 142 23.50 8.37 7.06
N ARG A 143 22.93 9.54 6.81
CA ARG A 143 23.51 10.84 7.25
C ARG A 143 23.46 10.97 8.78
N LEU A 144 22.32 10.64 9.40
CA LEU A 144 22.16 10.64 10.86
C LEU A 144 23.09 9.62 11.54
N GLY A 145 23.23 8.41 10.98
CA GLY A 145 24.15 7.40 11.50
C GLY A 145 25.63 7.81 11.40
N ARG A 146 25.99 8.67 10.45
CA ARG A 146 27.34 9.28 10.37
C ARG A 146 27.54 10.42 11.37
N LEU A 147 26.47 11.11 11.78
CA LEU A 147 26.52 12.22 12.73
C LEU A 147 26.48 11.76 14.20
N ILE A 148 25.91 10.58 14.46
CA ILE A 148 25.84 9.95 15.79
C ILE A 148 27.02 8.97 15.99
N GLY A 149 27.76 8.66 14.93
CA GLY A 149 28.85 7.67 14.89
C GLY A 149 30.27 8.24 14.99
N GLU A 150 30.44 9.44 15.56
CA GLU A 150 31.74 9.99 16.03
C GLU A 150 31.63 10.38 17.51
#